data_AF-A0A925H6W5-F1
#
_entry.id   AF-A0A925H6W5-F1
#
_cell.length_a   1.000
_cell.length_b   1.000
_cell.length_c   1.000
_cell.angle_alpha   90.00
_cell.angle_beta   90.00
_cell.angle_gamma   90.00
#
_symmetry.space_group_name_H-M   'P 1'
#
loop_
_entity.id
_entity.type
_entity.pdbx_description
1 polymer ?
#
loop_
_entity_poly.entity_id
_entity_poly.type
_entity_poly.pdbx_seq_one_letter_code
_entity_poly.pdbx_strand_id
1 'polypeptide(L)'
;MSKRIKEGGVVPPHFAPHHGRNYPSALVNGCRQVFASFLFLSLLCLTTHGLAAAQSSEHILFGDLKVDESNAGEKVPFSFEILLYTLSGGIISRQTVTNNGRYRFMGLANGHYDVAVEVENREVARVRVNVSAPYKTDFRQDLNLEWSGGAGKERTQTVSAQDFYQRAPANKSLFEKAQQAMDKKKYEEGAALLKQLLAADGKDFQAWSELGTAYLLLDKQAEAEKAYARAAEEKPTFFLALLNLGRVRAAQKKYEEAIEPLARAVEVQPASADANFLLGEAYLQTKKGSKAVGYLGEAARLGRADAHLRLATLYNAAGMKDRAAAEYEQFLSKKPDHPDRKKLEQYIKENKK
;
A
#
# COMPACT_ATOMS: atom_id res chain seq x y z
N MET A 1 7.31 30.91 11.22
CA MET A 1 6.06 30.39 10.62
C MET A 1 6.28 28.95 10.16
N SER A 2 5.22 28.19 9.94
CA SER A 2 5.32 26.74 9.69
C SER A 2 5.62 26.46 8.22
N LYS A 3 6.55 25.54 7.94
CA LYS A 3 6.61 24.81 6.65
C LYS A 3 5.72 23.58 6.78
N ARG A 4 4.90 23.27 5.78
CA ARG A 4 4.02 22.10 5.75
C ARG A 4 4.28 21.31 4.47
N ILE A 5 4.40 19.99 4.60
CA ILE A 5 4.45 19.06 3.47
C ILE A 5 3.03 18.56 3.22
N LYS A 6 2.58 18.58 1.96
CA LYS A 6 1.32 17.94 1.56
C LYS A 6 1.61 16.53 1.05
N GLU A 7 1.23 15.53 1.84
CA GLU A 7 1.49 14.11 1.61
C GLU A 7 0.69 13.58 0.41
N GLY A 8 1.39 13.17 -0.66
CA GLY A 8 0.79 12.33 -1.72
C GLY A 8 0.56 10.90 -1.21
N GLY A 9 -0.55 10.27 -1.62
CA GLY A 9 -0.88 8.90 -1.21
C GLY A 9 -0.18 7.81 -2.03
N VAL A 10 0.20 6.72 -1.35
CA VAL A 10 0.90 5.55 -1.91
C VAL A 10 -0.07 4.51 -2.46
N VAL A 11 0.09 4.09 -3.73
CA VAL A 11 -0.90 3.29 -4.47
C VAL A 11 -0.33 1.95 -4.98
N PRO A 12 -0.91 0.78 -4.61
CA PRO A 12 -0.68 -0.52 -5.24
C PRO A 12 -1.81 -0.95 -6.23
N PRO A 13 -1.54 -1.85 -7.19
CA PRO A 13 -2.55 -2.43 -8.09
C PRO A 13 -3.34 -3.57 -7.42
N HIS A 14 -4.55 -3.80 -7.93
CA HIS A 14 -5.46 -4.88 -7.49
C HIS A 14 -6.01 -5.68 -8.67
N PHE A 15 -6.30 -6.96 -8.45
CA PHE A 15 -7.07 -7.82 -9.36
C PHE A 15 -8.03 -8.73 -8.56
N ALA A 16 -9.10 -9.16 -9.24
CA ALA A 16 -10.29 -9.79 -8.66
C ALA A 16 -10.34 -11.33 -8.92
N PRO A 17 -11.23 -12.10 -8.25
CA PRO A 17 -11.17 -13.57 -8.23
C PRO A 17 -11.94 -14.25 -9.38
N HIS A 18 -11.54 -15.47 -9.72
CA HIS A 18 -12.22 -16.33 -10.70
C HIS A 18 -13.32 -17.21 -10.06
N HIS A 19 -14.52 -17.19 -10.65
CA HIS A 19 -15.58 -18.18 -10.41
C HIS A 19 -15.37 -19.44 -11.27
N GLY A 20 -15.68 -20.61 -10.72
CA GLY A 20 -15.52 -21.91 -11.40
C GLY A 20 -16.69 -22.34 -12.29
N ARG A 21 -16.53 -23.50 -12.96
CA ARG A 21 -17.59 -24.26 -13.64
C ARG A 21 -17.37 -25.78 -13.52
N ASN A 22 -18.49 -26.49 -13.34
CA ASN A 22 -18.70 -27.94 -13.48
C ASN A 22 -19.06 -28.26 -14.96
N TYR A 23 -19.12 -29.48 -15.53
CA TYR A 23 -18.97 -30.92 -15.18
C TYR A 23 -18.63 -31.67 -16.53
N PRO A 24 -18.66 -33.02 -16.74
CA PRO A 24 -18.94 -34.20 -15.89
C PRO A 24 -17.92 -35.37 -15.98
N SER A 25 -18.28 -36.48 -15.35
CA SER A 25 -17.66 -37.80 -15.21
C SER A 25 -17.46 -38.68 -16.47
N ALA A 26 -16.53 -39.64 -16.38
CA ALA A 26 -16.62 -40.96 -17.02
C ALA A 26 -16.13 -42.08 -16.07
N LEU A 27 -16.86 -43.20 -16.03
CA LEU A 27 -16.50 -44.43 -15.29
C LEU A 27 -15.53 -45.31 -16.12
N VAL A 28 -14.83 -46.26 -15.46
CA VAL A 28 -14.80 -47.69 -15.83
C VAL A 28 -14.17 -48.53 -14.68
N ASN A 29 -14.73 -49.73 -14.44
CA ASN A 29 -14.28 -50.76 -13.48
C ASN A 29 -12.99 -51.46 -14.00
N GLY A 30 -12.19 -52.25 -13.27
CA GLY A 30 -12.30 -52.93 -11.96
C GLY A 30 -11.30 -54.11 -11.91
N CYS A 31 -11.50 -55.08 -11.00
CA CYS A 31 -10.80 -56.38 -10.87
C CYS A 31 -9.35 -56.48 -10.30
N ARG A 32 -9.30 -56.75 -8.98
CA ARG A 32 -8.76 -57.98 -8.32
C ARG A 32 -7.35 -58.57 -8.64
N GLN A 33 -6.56 -58.65 -7.56
CA GLN A 33 -5.78 -59.81 -7.02
C GLN A 33 -4.66 -60.47 -7.85
N VAL A 34 -3.44 -60.57 -7.29
CA VAL A 34 -2.85 -61.74 -6.58
C VAL A 34 -1.37 -61.45 -6.19
N PHE A 35 -0.87 -62.14 -5.16
CA PHE A 35 0.51 -62.19 -4.63
C PHE A 35 1.66 -62.33 -5.65
N ALA A 36 2.82 -61.72 -5.34
CA ALA A 36 4.10 -62.45 -5.17
C ALA A 36 5.20 -61.54 -4.56
N SER A 37 6.04 -62.09 -3.68
CA SER A 37 7.20 -61.41 -3.09
C SER A 37 8.45 -61.61 -3.95
N PHE A 38 9.28 -60.58 -4.14
CA PHE A 38 10.73 -60.74 -4.36
C PHE A 38 11.51 -59.49 -3.89
N LEU A 39 12.61 -59.72 -3.15
CA LEU A 39 13.65 -58.72 -2.95
C LEU A 39 14.33 -58.40 -4.30
N PHE A 40 14.66 -57.14 -4.58
CA PHE A 40 16.07 -56.76 -4.84
C PHE A 40 16.29 -55.23 -4.86
N LEU A 41 17.38 -54.87 -4.18
CA LEU A 41 18.19 -53.64 -4.16
C LEU A 41 18.02 -52.59 -5.28
N SER A 42 18.08 -51.31 -4.88
CA SER A 42 18.79 -50.16 -5.52
C SER A 42 17.97 -48.87 -5.81
N LEU A 43 18.73 -47.76 -5.85
CA LEU A 43 18.37 -46.37 -6.16
C LEU A 43 17.50 -45.59 -5.16
N LEU A 44 18.20 -44.93 -4.23
CA LEU A 44 17.69 -43.82 -3.41
C LEU A 44 17.50 -42.56 -4.28
N CYS A 45 16.37 -42.46 -4.99
CA CYS A 45 15.94 -41.19 -5.59
C CYS A 45 15.58 -40.20 -4.48
N LEU A 46 16.57 -39.41 -4.05
CA LEU A 46 16.36 -38.17 -3.31
C LEU A 46 15.53 -37.23 -4.18
N THR A 47 14.20 -37.24 -3.97
CA THR A 47 13.31 -36.22 -4.50
C THR A 47 13.67 -34.91 -3.81
N THR A 48 14.49 -34.12 -4.51
CA THR A 48 14.71 -32.72 -4.18
C THR A 48 13.35 -32.06 -4.08
N HIS A 49 12.93 -31.76 -2.85
CA HIS A 49 11.78 -30.91 -2.64
C HIS A 49 12.14 -29.57 -3.25
N GLY A 50 11.52 -29.26 -4.39
CA GLY A 50 11.71 -27.99 -5.04
C GLY A 50 11.36 -26.91 -4.04
N LEU A 51 12.37 -26.15 -3.59
CA LEU A 51 12.12 -24.84 -3.01
C LEU A 51 11.36 -24.08 -4.08
N ALA A 52 10.04 -23.91 -3.86
CA ALA A 52 9.26 -22.98 -4.64
C ALA A 52 9.95 -21.62 -4.48
N ALA A 53 10.58 -21.15 -5.56
CA ALA A 53 11.36 -19.92 -5.53
C ALA A 53 10.42 -18.80 -5.09
N ALA A 54 10.62 -18.31 -3.85
CA ALA A 54 9.82 -17.24 -3.30
C ALA A 54 10.08 -16.00 -4.15
N GLN A 55 9.15 -15.74 -5.08
CA GLN A 55 9.29 -14.73 -6.12
C GLN A 55 9.62 -13.40 -5.42
N SER A 56 10.82 -12.87 -5.65
CA SER A 56 11.26 -11.60 -5.07
C SER A 56 10.43 -10.51 -5.73
N SER A 57 9.35 -10.10 -5.08
CA SER A 57 8.56 -8.95 -5.47
C SER A 57 9.41 -7.69 -5.22
N GLU A 58 10.27 -7.38 -6.18
CA GLU A 58 11.10 -6.18 -6.18
C GLU A 58 10.26 -4.98 -6.61
N HIS A 59 9.64 -4.34 -5.62
CA HIS A 59 8.79 -3.18 -5.80
C HIS A 59 9.61 -1.95 -6.23
N ILE A 60 8.90 -0.97 -6.78
CA ILE A 60 9.43 0.32 -7.20
C ILE A 60 8.71 1.40 -6.39
N LEU A 61 9.44 2.38 -5.88
CA LEU A 61 8.89 3.57 -5.24
C LEU A 61 9.39 4.80 -5.99
N PHE A 62 8.49 5.61 -6.51
CA PHE A 62 8.84 6.75 -7.36
C PHE A 62 7.94 7.94 -7.09
N GLY A 63 8.34 9.13 -7.53
CA GLY A 63 7.46 10.29 -7.52
C GLY A 63 8.17 11.57 -7.89
N ASP A 64 7.41 12.65 -7.92
CA ASP A 64 7.88 13.97 -8.35
C ASP A 64 8.09 14.88 -7.12
N LEU A 65 9.26 15.53 -7.01
CA LEU A 65 9.52 16.58 -6.02
C LEU A 65 9.02 17.92 -6.57
N LYS A 66 8.14 18.59 -5.83
CA LYS A 66 7.65 19.94 -6.14
C LYS A 66 8.02 20.87 -5.00
N VAL A 67 8.70 21.97 -5.32
CA VAL A 67 9.06 23.00 -4.35
C VAL A 67 8.21 24.25 -4.62
N ASP A 68 7.47 24.67 -3.61
CA ASP A 68 6.71 25.91 -3.62
C ASP A 68 7.62 27.06 -3.19
N GLU A 69 7.86 27.97 -4.14
CA GLU A 69 8.76 29.11 -4.02
C GLU A 69 8.02 30.40 -3.62
N SER A 70 6.69 30.36 -3.47
CA SER A 70 5.84 31.56 -3.27
C SER A 70 6.14 32.37 -2.00
N ASN A 71 6.78 31.74 -1.01
CA ASN A 71 7.19 32.35 0.26
C ASN A 71 8.71 32.29 0.48
N ALA A 72 9.49 32.14 -0.59
CA ALA A 72 10.94 32.01 -0.55
C ALA A 72 11.64 33.34 -0.23
N GLY A 73 11.87 33.60 1.06
CA GLY A 73 12.70 34.72 1.53
C GLY A 73 14.21 34.58 1.26
N GLU A 74 14.65 33.42 0.74
CA GLU A 74 16.03 33.12 0.33
C GLU A 74 16.01 32.33 -0.98
N LYS A 75 17.14 32.35 -1.71
CA LYS A 75 17.30 31.62 -2.98
C LYS A 75 17.04 30.11 -2.80
N VAL A 76 16.17 29.56 -3.63
CA VAL A 76 15.85 28.12 -3.65
C VAL A 76 17.05 27.32 -4.18
N PRO A 77 17.42 26.18 -3.56
CA PRO A 77 18.46 25.28 -4.08
C PRO A 77 18.12 24.78 -5.48
N PHE A 78 19.15 24.67 -6.33
CA PHE A 78 18.97 24.11 -7.68
C PHE A 78 18.72 22.60 -7.67
N SER A 79 19.22 21.91 -6.63
CA SER A 79 19.11 20.46 -6.46
C SER A 79 18.87 20.07 -5.00
N PHE A 80 18.24 18.91 -4.83
CA PHE A 80 17.82 18.31 -3.57
C PHE A 80 18.25 16.84 -3.58
N GLU A 81 18.70 16.32 -2.44
CA GLU A 81 19.00 14.91 -2.28
C GLU A 81 17.77 14.18 -1.75
N ILE A 82 17.31 13.14 -2.45
CA ILE A 82 16.22 12.26 -1.99
C ILE A 82 16.84 10.97 -1.48
N LEU A 83 16.65 10.70 -0.18
CA LEU A 83 17.22 9.54 0.49
C LEU A 83 16.11 8.58 0.87
N LEU A 84 16.31 7.29 0.56
CA LEU A 84 15.46 6.21 1.04
C LEU A 84 16.11 5.55 2.26
N TYR A 85 15.40 5.52 3.37
CA TYR A 85 15.80 4.82 4.59
C TYR A 85 14.93 3.57 4.81
N THR A 86 15.54 2.52 5.36
CA THR A 86 14.79 1.52 6.14
C THR A 86 14.19 2.20 7.38
N LEU A 87 13.15 1.61 8.00
CA LEU A 87 12.65 2.16 9.27
C LEU A 87 13.67 2.08 10.42
N SER A 88 14.66 1.19 10.31
CA SER A 88 15.82 1.12 11.21
C SER A 88 16.84 2.26 11.00
N GLY A 89 16.61 3.19 10.08
CA GLY A 89 17.46 4.36 9.84
C GLY A 89 18.68 4.10 8.95
N GLY A 90 18.78 2.93 8.31
CA GLY A 90 19.82 2.64 7.32
C GLY A 90 19.48 3.24 5.96
N ILE A 91 20.40 3.99 5.36
CA ILE A 91 20.23 4.54 4.01
C ILE A 91 20.38 3.40 2.99
N ILE A 92 19.34 3.21 2.18
CA ILE A 92 19.28 2.21 1.09
C ILE A 92 19.76 2.83 -0.22
N SER A 93 19.36 4.08 -0.47
CA SER A 93 19.62 4.77 -1.74
C SER A 93 19.55 6.28 -1.55
N ARG A 94 20.26 7.02 -2.41
CA ARG A 94 20.30 8.48 -2.48
C ARG A 94 20.23 8.90 -3.95
N GLN A 95 19.46 9.93 -4.26
CA GLN A 95 19.28 10.47 -5.62
C GLN A 95 19.19 11.99 -5.62
N THR A 96 20.04 12.65 -6.39
CA THR A 96 19.95 14.09 -6.64
C THR A 96 18.81 14.39 -7.63
N VAL A 97 17.90 15.30 -7.29
CA VAL A 97 16.82 15.78 -8.17
C VAL A 97 16.74 17.31 -8.16
N THR A 98 16.20 17.93 -9.21
CA THR A 98 15.90 19.36 -9.25
C THR A 98 14.48 19.65 -8.73
N ASN A 99 14.07 20.93 -8.63
CA ASN A 99 12.65 21.26 -8.54
C ASN A 99 11.91 20.66 -9.76
N ASN A 100 10.71 20.09 -9.54
CA ASN A 100 9.93 19.28 -10.48
C ASN A 100 10.64 18.00 -11.01
N GLY A 101 11.75 17.61 -10.40
CA GLY A 101 12.48 16.39 -10.74
C GLY A 101 11.80 15.13 -10.20
N ARG A 102 12.02 14.00 -10.89
CA ARG A 102 11.51 12.68 -10.49
C ARG A 102 12.57 11.85 -9.81
N TYR A 103 12.23 11.21 -8.69
CA TYR A 103 13.02 10.15 -8.07
C TYR A 103 12.41 8.77 -8.33
N ARG A 104 13.24 7.72 -8.31
CA ARG A 104 12.80 6.32 -8.49
C ARG A 104 13.73 5.32 -7.81
N PHE A 105 13.27 4.76 -6.70
CA PHE A 105 13.87 3.62 -6.04
C PHE A 105 13.32 2.30 -6.62
N MET A 106 14.18 1.30 -6.75
CA MET A 106 13.86 -0.01 -7.35
C MET A 106 14.44 -1.13 -6.47
N GLY A 107 13.95 -2.35 -6.62
CA GLY A 107 14.45 -3.49 -5.84
C GLY A 107 13.92 -3.55 -4.40
N LEU A 108 12.85 -2.80 -4.09
CA LEU A 108 12.37 -2.69 -2.72
C LEU A 108 11.62 -3.96 -2.31
N ALA A 109 11.81 -4.39 -1.06
CA ALA A 109 11.05 -5.48 -0.46
C ALA A 109 9.68 -4.99 0.03
N ASN A 110 8.84 -5.91 0.48
CA ASN A 110 7.67 -5.55 1.27
C ASN A 110 8.13 -5.00 2.62
N GLY A 111 7.81 -3.74 2.94
CA GLY A 111 8.22 -3.09 4.18
C GLY A 111 7.89 -1.60 4.26
N HIS A 112 8.24 -1.01 5.40
CA HIS A 112 8.11 0.42 5.65
C HIS A 112 9.43 1.15 5.39
N TYR A 113 9.34 2.22 4.61
CA TYR A 113 10.48 3.07 4.25
C TYR A 113 10.20 4.52 4.61
N ASP A 114 11.24 5.27 4.97
CA ASP A 114 11.15 6.73 5.08
C ASP A 114 11.90 7.36 3.89
N VAL A 115 11.20 8.20 3.12
CA VAL A 115 11.81 9.04 2.09
C VAL A 115 12.11 10.41 2.70
N ALA A 116 13.37 10.79 2.78
CA ALA A 116 13.79 12.11 3.24
C ALA A 116 14.25 12.99 2.07
N VAL A 117 14.11 14.30 2.23
CA VAL A 117 14.76 15.30 1.36
C VAL A 117 15.85 15.98 2.18
N GLU A 118 17.07 15.97 1.68
CA GLU A 118 18.22 16.71 2.22
C GLU A 118 18.61 17.87 1.28
N VAL A 119 19.04 18.98 1.87
CA VAL A 119 19.69 20.11 1.19
C VAL A 119 20.95 20.44 1.98
N GLU A 120 22.11 20.56 1.31
CA GLU A 120 23.39 20.90 1.96
C GLU A 120 23.70 20.01 3.19
N ASN A 121 23.46 18.69 3.07
CA ASN A 121 23.58 17.69 4.14
C ASN A 121 22.66 17.92 5.37
N ARG A 122 21.54 18.64 5.20
CA ARG A 122 20.51 18.84 6.23
C ARG A 122 19.17 18.30 5.76
N GLU A 123 18.54 17.42 6.54
CA GLU A 123 17.17 16.97 6.31
C GLU A 123 16.19 18.16 6.41
N VAL A 124 15.41 18.38 5.35
CA VAL A 124 14.36 19.42 5.27
C VAL A 124 12.95 18.83 5.21
N ALA A 125 12.82 17.52 4.96
CA ALA A 125 11.56 16.80 4.87
C ALA A 125 11.75 15.30 5.10
N ARG A 126 10.72 14.61 5.61
CA ARG A 126 10.63 13.15 5.63
C ARG A 126 9.17 12.70 5.47
N VAL A 127 8.95 11.59 4.77
CA VAL A 127 7.63 10.99 4.53
C VAL A 127 7.73 9.48 4.67
N ARG A 128 6.80 8.85 5.40
CA ARG A 128 6.76 7.40 5.57
C ARG A 128 5.91 6.74 4.49
N VAL A 129 6.46 5.72 3.86
CA VAL A 129 5.87 4.99 2.74
C VAL A 129 5.72 3.53 3.13
N ASN A 130 4.51 2.98 2.97
CA ASN A 130 4.30 1.53 3.02
C ASN A 130 4.41 0.95 1.60
N VAL A 131 5.50 0.25 1.34
CA VAL A 131 5.73 -0.50 0.09
C VAL A 131 5.32 -1.94 0.41
N SER A 132 4.04 -2.28 0.22
CA SER A 132 3.55 -3.63 0.49
C SER A 132 2.52 -4.10 -0.53
N ALA A 133 2.85 -5.17 -1.27
CA ALA A 133 1.97 -5.83 -2.23
C ALA A 133 2.35 -7.32 -2.42
N PRO A 134 1.40 -8.19 -2.81
CA PRO A 134 1.67 -9.60 -3.08
C PRO A 134 2.51 -9.84 -4.36
N TYR A 135 2.63 -8.85 -5.24
CA TYR A 135 3.37 -8.91 -6.50
C TYR A 135 4.14 -7.60 -6.72
N LYS A 136 5.19 -7.64 -7.57
CA LYS A 136 5.96 -6.46 -7.99
C LYS A 136 5.02 -5.31 -8.37
N THR A 137 5.24 -4.15 -7.76
CA THR A 137 4.32 -3.02 -7.76
C THR A 137 5.09 -1.71 -7.80
N ASP A 138 4.60 -0.77 -8.62
CA ASP A 138 5.09 0.59 -8.72
C ASP A 138 4.24 1.50 -7.82
N PHE A 139 4.79 1.86 -6.67
CA PHE A 139 4.23 2.76 -5.68
C PHE A 139 4.61 4.21 -6.01
N ARG A 140 3.61 5.10 -6.12
CA ARG A 140 3.85 6.54 -6.29
C ARG A 140 3.82 7.28 -4.94
N GLN A 141 4.78 8.17 -4.71
CA GLN A 141 4.83 9.10 -3.59
C GLN A 141 5.33 10.46 -4.09
N ASP A 142 4.45 11.44 -4.28
CA ASP A 142 4.91 12.80 -4.61
C ASP A 142 5.30 13.55 -3.33
N LEU A 143 6.31 14.43 -3.44
CA LEU A 143 6.84 15.22 -2.33
C LEU A 143 6.61 16.71 -2.62
N ASN A 144 5.85 17.41 -1.77
CA ASN A 144 5.57 18.84 -1.91
C ASN A 144 6.25 19.60 -0.76
N LEU A 145 7.24 20.45 -1.06
CA LEU A 145 8.06 21.18 -0.09
C LEU A 145 7.78 22.69 -0.16
N GLU A 146 7.37 23.29 0.95
CA GLU A 146 7.25 24.75 1.09
C GLU A 146 8.62 25.38 1.45
N TRP A 147 9.18 26.23 0.59
CA TRP A 147 10.48 26.87 0.83
C TRP A 147 10.35 28.21 1.57
N SER A 148 11.10 28.36 2.66
CA SER A 148 11.31 29.64 3.36
C SER A 148 12.68 29.64 4.02
N GLY A 149 13.37 30.78 3.96
CA GLY A 149 14.78 30.90 4.32
C GLY A 149 15.08 30.92 5.81
N GLY A 150 16.37 30.78 6.16
CA GLY A 150 16.91 31.07 7.48
C GLY A 150 17.11 29.86 8.40
N ALA A 151 18.35 29.66 8.86
CA ALA A 151 18.70 28.65 9.88
C ALA A 151 18.30 29.11 11.31
N GLY A 152 18.11 28.15 12.23
CA GLY A 152 18.07 28.50 13.66
C GLY A 152 17.04 27.80 14.56
N LYS A 153 16.90 26.48 14.48
CA LYS A 153 16.74 25.60 15.66
C LYS A 153 16.79 24.14 15.24
N GLU A 154 17.50 23.33 16.01
CA GLU A 154 17.40 21.87 15.92
C GLU A 154 15.95 21.46 16.16
N ARG A 155 15.31 21.00 15.08
CA ARG A 155 14.08 20.22 15.12
C ARG A 155 14.30 19.02 14.23
N THR A 156 14.92 18.00 14.79
CA THR A 156 14.79 16.61 14.37
C THR A 156 13.30 16.23 14.45
N GLN A 157 12.58 16.57 13.38
CA GLN A 157 11.19 16.21 13.09
C GLN A 157 10.81 16.81 11.74
N THR A 158 10.55 15.97 10.74
CA THR A 158 9.17 15.74 10.32
C THR A 158 9.04 14.34 9.71
N VAL A 159 9.10 13.30 10.55
CA VAL A 159 7.96 12.35 10.51
C VAL A 159 6.74 13.19 10.87
N SER A 160 5.61 13.08 10.16
CA SER A 160 4.41 13.88 10.45
C SER A 160 4.21 13.98 11.96
N ALA A 161 4.32 15.19 12.52
CA ALA A 161 4.64 15.36 13.95
C ALA A 161 3.56 14.80 14.89
N GLN A 162 2.38 14.52 14.36
CA GLN A 162 1.33 13.78 15.02
C GLN A 162 1.74 12.31 15.29
N ASP A 163 2.32 11.60 14.32
CA ASP A 163 2.53 10.14 14.35
C ASP A 163 3.81 9.69 15.08
N PHE A 164 4.55 10.59 15.72
CA PHE A 164 5.73 10.22 16.51
C PHE A 164 5.35 9.59 17.86
N TYR A 165 5.76 8.34 18.09
CA TYR A 165 5.57 7.64 19.37
C TYR A 165 6.89 7.53 20.15
N GLN A 166 6.93 8.06 21.38
CA GLN A 166 8.12 8.02 22.23
C GLN A 166 8.19 6.69 22.99
N ARG A 167 9.14 5.84 22.60
CA ARG A 167 9.40 4.54 23.25
C ARG A 167 10.50 4.66 24.30
N ALA A 168 10.33 3.94 25.41
CA ALA A 168 11.44 3.62 26.30
C ALA A 168 12.55 2.83 25.55
N PRO A 169 13.84 2.93 25.92
CA PRO A 169 14.94 2.31 25.17
C PRO A 169 14.79 0.79 24.94
N ALA A 170 14.27 0.05 25.93
CA ALA A 170 14.00 -1.38 25.81
C ALA A 170 12.92 -1.67 24.74
N ASN A 171 11.80 -0.93 24.77
CA ASN A 171 10.72 -1.06 23.79
C ASN A 171 11.16 -0.60 22.39
N LYS A 172 12.02 0.42 22.30
CA LYS A 172 12.64 0.84 21.03
C LYS A 172 13.44 -0.31 20.41
N SER A 173 14.28 -0.99 21.19
CA SER A 173 15.06 -2.13 20.69
C SER A 173 14.17 -3.33 20.31
N LEU A 174 13.08 -3.60 21.05
CA LEU A 174 12.10 -4.62 20.66
C LEU A 174 11.41 -4.28 19.32
N PHE A 175 11.04 -3.01 19.11
CA PHE A 175 10.43 -2.54 17.87
C PHE A 175 11.39 -2.68 16.68
N GLU A 176 12.65 -2.22 16.84
CA GLU A 176 13.69 -2.33 15.81
C GLU A 176 13.99 -3.80 15.44
N LYS A 177 14.05 -4.70 16.43
CA LYS A 177 14.22 -6.15 16.19
C LYS A 177 13.01 -6.76 15.49
N ALA A 178 11.79 -6.37 15.88
CA ALA A 178 10.59 -6.85 15.22
C ALA A 178 10.60 -6.46 13.74
N GLN A 179 10.95 -5.20 13.43
CA GLN A 179 11.01 -4.72 12.06
C GLN A 179 12.12 -5.41 11.25
N GLN A 180 13.29 -5.67 11.86
CA GLN A 180 14.31 -6.49 11.21
C GLN A 180 13.84 -7.93 10.94
N ALA A 181 12.97 -8.50 11.79
CA ALA A 181 12.34 -9.79 11.54
C ALA A 181 11.30 -9.71 10.40
N MET A 182 10.49 -8.63 10.36
CA MET A 182 9.54 -8.35 9.27
C MET A 182 10.25 -8.23 7.91
N ASP A 183 11.33 -7.44 7.81
CA ASP A 183 12.14 -7.27 6.60
C ASP A 183 12.73 -8.61 6.11
N LYS A 184 13.12 -9.48 7.05
CA LYS A 184 13.63 -10.83 6.80
C LYS A 184 12.51 -11.86 6.55
N LYS A 185 11.26 -11.43 6.41
CA LYS A 185 10.05 -12.25 6.21
C LYS A 185 9.75 -13.25 7.34
N LYS A 186 10.29 -13.02 8.53
CA LYS A 186 10.08 -13.84 9.73
C LYS A 186 8.90 -13.31 10.56
N TYR A 187 7.71 -13.38 9.99
CA TYR A 187 6.55 -12.66 10.53
C TYR A 187 6.10 -13.16 11.90
N GLU A 188 6.28 -14.45 12.24
CA GLU A 188 6.03 -14.99 13.58
C GLU A 188 6.98 -14.41 14.64
N GLU A 189 8.27 -14.27 14.30
CA GLU A 189 9.29 -13.67 15.18
C GLU A 189 8.98 -12.18 15.40
N GLY A 190 8.65 -11.44 14.33
CA GLY A 190 8.21 -10.05 14.39
C GLY A 190 6.94 -9.88 15.25
N ALA A 191 5.92 -10.70 15.03
CA ALA A 191 4.68 -10.67 15.81
C ALA A 191 4.91 -11.01 17.30
N ALA A 192 5.84 -11.92 17.62
CA ALA A 192 6.19 -12.24 19.01
C ALA A 192 6.88 -11.07 19.71
N LEU A 193 7.83 -10.41 19.04
CA LEU A 193 8.54 -9.23 19.56
C LEU A 193 7.59 -8.03 19.76
N LEU A 194 6.65 -7.81 18.82
CA LEU A 194 5.63 -6.77 18.95
C LEU A 194 4.66 -7.05 20.10
N LYS A 195 4.25 -8.31 20.30
CA LYS A 195 3.46 -8.70 21.50
C LYS A 195 4.22 -8.46 22.80
N GLN A 196 5.52 -8.76 22.84
CA GLN A 196 6.34 -8.50 24.01
C GLN A 196 6.43 -7.00 24.31
N LEU A 197 6.60 -6.16 23.29
CA LEU A 197 6.56 -4.70 23.42
C LEU A 197 5.20 -4.25 23.95
N LEU A 198 4.10 -4.68 23.32
CA LEU A 198 2.74 -4.26 23.66
C LEU A 198 2.26 -4.77 25.04
N ALA A 199 2.88 -5.83 25.58
CA ALA A 199 2.67 -6.26 26.96
C ALA A 199 3.32 -5.31 27.98
N ALA A 200 4.41 -4.64 27.62
CA ALA A 200 5.04 -3.60 28.43
C ALA A 200 4.43 -2.20 28.19
N ASP A 201 3.95 -1.93 26.97
CA ASP A 201 3.36 -0.66 26.57
C ASP A 201 2.24 -0.85 25.54
N GLY A 202 1.02 -1.06 26.05
CA GLY A 202 -0.18 -1.27 25.24
C GLY A 202 -0.69 -0.03 24.49
N LYS A 203 -0.06 1.14 24.64
CA LYS A 203 -0.46 2.39 23.98
C LYS A 203 0.27 2.68 22.68
N ASP A 204 1.23 1.83 22.32
CA ASP A 204 2.02 1.99 21.10
C ASP A 204 1.17 1.65 19.85
N PHE A 205 0.45 2.66 19.36
CA PHE A 205 -0.40 2.57 18.17
C PHE A 205 0.37 2.15 16.91
N GLN A 206 1.68 2.47 16.82
CA GLN A 206 2.51 2.03 15.71
C GLN A 206 2.82 0.53 15.82
N ALA A 207 3.13 0.02 17.01
CA ALA A 207 3.37 -1.41 17.25
C ALA A 207 2.09 -2.25 17.11
N TRP A 208 0.92 -1.73 17.49
CA TRP A 208 -0.36 -2.35 17.16
C TRP A 208 -0.58 -2.45 15.65
N SER A 209 -0.27 -1.39 14.89
CA SER A 209 -0.39 -1.41 13.42
C SER A 209 0.61 -2.36 12.77
N GLU A 210 1.87 -2.38 13.22
CA GLU A 210 2.90 -3.31 12.74
C GLU A 210 2.53 -4.77 13.05
N LEU A 211 1.91 -5.03 14.22
CA LEU A 211 1.38 -6.35 14.56
C LEU A 211 0.21 -6.74 13.65
N GLY A 212 -0.62 -5.78 13.24
CA GLY A 212 -1.63 -5.95 12.20
C GLY A 212 -1.02 -6.34 10.85
N THR A 213 0.08 -5.68 10.45
CA THR A 213 0.84 -6.02 9.23
C THR A 213 1.40 -7.44 9.31
N ALA A 214 2.01 -7.81 10.45
CA ALA A 214 2.54 -9.15 10.69
C ALA A 214 1.46 -10.22 10.60
N TYR A 215 0.28 -9.98 11.17
CA TYR A 215 -0.84 -10.91 11.05
C TYR A 215 -1.38 -11.03 9.63
N LEU A 216 -1.45 -9.97 8.82
CA LEU A 216 -1.85 -10.08 7.42
C LEU A 216 -0.87 -10.92 6.59
N LEU A 217 0.43 -10.75 6.83
CA LEU A 217 1.48 -11.51 6.14
C LEU A 217 1.51 -13.00 6.58
N LEU A 218 0.82 -13.33 7.67
CA LEU A 218 0.54 -14.69 8.17
C LEU A 218 -0.86 -15.21 7.80
N ASP A 219 -1.61 -14.48 6.96
CA ASP A 219 -3.03 -14.73 6.62
C ASP A 219 -3.99 -14.81 7.84
N LYS A 220 -3.59 -14.25 8.98
CA LYS A 220 -4.37 -14.16 10.22
C LYS A 220 -5.25 -12.92 10.22
N GLN A 221 -6.19 -12.89 9.28
CA GLN A 221 -6.98 -11.70 8.96
C GLN A 221 -7.84 -11.20 10.13
N ALA A 222 -8.34 -12.10 11.00
CA ALA A 222 -9.14 -11.73 12.16
C ALA A 222 -8.29 -11.08 13.28
N GLU A 223 -7.08 -11.57 13.51
CA GLU A 223 -6.11 -10.98 14.44
C GLU A 223 -5.54 -9.67 13.90
N ALA A 224 -5.33 -9.56 12.59
CA ALA A 224 -4.96 -8.31 11.94
C ALA A 224 -6.03 -7.22 12.13
N GLU A 225 -7.30 -7.54 11.91
CA GLU A 225 -8.41 -6.60 12.14
C GLU A 225 -8.41 -6.09 13.59
N LYS A 226 -8.25 -6.99 14.57
CA LYS A 226 -8.17 -6.62 15.99
C LYS A 226 -6.98 -5.71 16.29
N ALA A 227 -5.81 -6.00 15.71
CA ALA A 227 -4.60 -5.21 15.93
C ALA A 227 -4.71 -3.80 15.32
N TYR A 228 -5.26 -3.66 14.10
CA TYR A 228 -5.53 -2.33 13.52
C TYR A 228 -6.64 -1.57 14.24
N ALA A 229 -7.68 -2.26 14.75
CA ALA A 229 -8.69 -1.65 15.60
C ALA A 229 -8.08 -1.07 16.88
N ARG A 230 -7.22 -1.83 17.58
CA ARG A 230 -6.45 -1.30 18.73
C ARG A 230 -5.57 -0.11 18.34
N ALA A 231 -4.87 -0.15 17.22
CA ALA A 231 -4.08 0.99 16.76
C ALA A 231 -4.93 2.26 16.51
N ALA A 232 -6.14 2.11 15.95
CA ALA A 232 -7.08 3.20 15.71
C ALA A 232 -7.83 3.67 16.99
N GLU A 233 -7.93 2.82 18.01
CA GLU A 233 -8.43 3.16 19.35
C GLU A 233 -7.39 3.96 20.15
N GLU A 234 -6.15 3.46 20.25
CA GLU A 234 -5.05 4.16 20.93
C GLU A 234 -4.70 5.48 20.22
N LYS A 235 -4.88 5.53 18.88
CA LYS A 235 -4.75 6.77 18.12
C LYS A 235 -5.84 6.97 17.05
N PRO A 236 -6.90 7.73 17.38
CA PRO A 236 -8.01 8.01 16.47
C PRO A 236 -7.69 8.70 15.14
N THR A 237 -6.53 9.34 15.00
CA THR A 237 -6.11 10.02 13.76
C THR A 237 -4.96 9.30 13.03
N PHE A 238 -4.63 8.06 13.40
CA PHE A 238 -3.51 7.35 12.76
C PHE A 238 -3.94 6.79 11.40
N PHE A 239 -3.58 7.49 10.33
CA PHE A 239 -4.04 7.19 8.96
C PHE A 239 -3.81 5.74 8.55
N LEU A 240 -2.62 5.18 8.84
CA LEU A 240 -2.25 3.82 8.43
C LEU A 240 -3.14 2.75 9.09
N ALA A 241 -3.47 2.91 10.38
CA ALA A 241 -4.36 1.98 11.08
C ALA A 241 -5.79 2.06 10.55
N LEU A 242 -6.30 3.27 10.30
CA LEU A 242 -7.63 3.50 9.74
C LEU A 242 -7.77 2.90 8.33
N LEU A 243 -6.81 3.19 7.44
CA LEU A 243 -6.80 2.66 6.07
C LEU A 243 -6.72 1.13 6.07
N ASN A 244 -5.85 0.55 6.88
CA ASN A 244 -5.65 -0.90 6.93
C ASN A 244 -6.84 -1.62 7.59
N LEU A 245 -7.42 -1.09 8.67
CA LEU A 245 -8.64 -1.65 9.27
C LEU A 245 -9.79 -1.72 8.24
N GLY A 246 -10.00 -0.62 7.51
CA GLY A 246 -10.96 -0.56 6.41
C GLY A 246 -10.67 -1.57 5.30
N ARG A 247 -9.40 -1.67 4.87
CA ARG A 247 -8.94 -2.62 3.85
C ARG A 247 -9.17 -4.08 4.26
N VAL A 248 -8.88 -4.44 5.51
CA VAL A 248 -9.07 -5.81 6.02
C VAL A 248 -10.55 -6.16 6.11
N ARG A 249 -11.39 -5.25 6.62
CA ARG A 249 -12.85 -5.44 6.64
C ARG A 249 -13.43 -5.58 5.24
N ALA A 250 -12.98 -4.76 4.28
CA ALA A 250 -13.39 -4.88 2.88
C ALA A 250 -12.96 -6.22 2.24
N ALA A 251 -11.75 -6.72 2.53
CA ALA A 251 -11.29 -8.04 2.09
C ALA A 251 -12.14 -9.18 2.67
N GLN A 252 -12.55 -9.07 3.93
CA GLN A 252 -13.50 -9.97 4.60
C GLN A 252 -14.97 -9.77 4.14
N LYS A 253 -15.23 -8.88 3.16
CA LYS A 253 -16.57 -8.49 2.67
C LYS A 253 -17.48 -7.81 3.71
N LYS A 254 -16.93 -7.36 4.84
CA LYS A 254 -17.59 -6.54 5.87
C LYS A 254 -17.68 -5.06 5.44
N TYR A 255 -18.30 -4.81 4.29
CA TYR A 255 -18.21 -3.49 3.65
C TYR A 255 -18.85 -2.36 4.47
N GLU A 256 -19.94 -2.63 5.21
CA GLU A 256 -20.56 -1.61 6.08
C GLU A 256 -19.63 -1.23 7.25
N GLU A 257 -18.99 -2.21 7.89
CA GLU A 257 -18.01 -1.99 8.97
C GLU A 257 -16.70 -1.34 8.48
N ALA A 258 -16.42 -1.41 7.17
CA ALA A 258 -15.28 -0.75 6.55
C ALA A 258 -15.52 0.76 6.32
N ILE A 259 -16.77 1.22 6.23
CA ILE A 259 -17.10 2.63 5.89
C ILE A 259 -16.55 3.60 6.94
N GLU A 260 -16.76 3.35 8.24
CA GLU A 260 -16.33 4.25 9.32
C GLU A 260 -14.81 4.50 9.35
N PRO A 261 -13.93 3.47 9.36
CA PRO A 261 -12.49 3.71 9.40
C PRO A 261 -11.97 4.28 8.07
N LEU A 262 -12.59 3.94 6.92
CA LEU A 262 -12.21 4.53 5.63
C LEU A 262 -12.66 5.99 5.49
N ALA A 263 -13.82 6.37 6.03
CA ALA A 263 -14.27 7.76 6.10
C ALA A 263 -13.29 8.60 6.93
N ARG A 264 -12.90 8.12 8.11
CA ARG A 264 -11.89 8.78 8.95
C ARG A 264 -10.50 8.81 8.30
N ALA A 265 -10.12 7.78 7.54
CA ALA A 265 -8.88 7.82 6.75
C ALA A 265 -8.92 8.95 5.69
N VAL A 266 -10.06 9.16 5.03
CA VAL A 266 -10.26 10.29 4.10
C VAL A 266 -10.30 11.64 4.84
N GLU A 267 -10.89 11.73 6.03
CA GLU A 267 -10.86 12.95 6.85
C GLU A 267 -9.44 13.34 7.28
N VAL A 268 -8.62 12.36 7.69
CA VAL A 268 -7.22 12.58 8.09
C VAL A 268 -6.33 12.92 6.89
N GLN A 269 -6.45 12.19 5.78
CA GLN A 269 -5.67 12.43 4.55
C GLN A 269 -6.59 12.49 3.31
N PRO A 270 -7.24 13.65 3.05
CA PRO A 270 -8.16 13.79 1.91
C PRO A 270 -7.53 13.53 0.55
N ALA A 271 -6.22 13.78 0.42
CA ALA A 271 -5.43 13.55 -0.79
C ALA A 271 -4.98 12.08 -1.00
N SER A 272 -5.44 11.14 -0.16
CA SER A 272 -5.15 9.72 -0.34
C SER A 272 -6.08 9.09 -1.37
N ALA A 273 -5.56 8.80 -2.56
CA ALA A 273 -6.29 8.07 -3.61
C ALA A 273 -6.77 6.70 -3.11
N ASP A 274 -5.98 6.04 -2.26
CA ASP A 274 -6.27 4.73 -1.66
C ASP A 274 -7.46 4.79 -0.70
N ALA A 275 -7.51 5.76 0.21
CA ALA A 275 -8.62 5.91 1.15
C ALA A 275 -9.93 6.24 0.41
N ASN A 276 -9.87 7.17 -0.55
CA ASN A 276 -11.01 7.55 -1.38
C ASN A 276 -11.54 6.37 -2.22
N PHE A 277 -10.66 5.59 -2.87
CA PHE A 277 -11.08 4.44 -3.66
C PHE A 277 -11.72 3.34 -2.80
N LEU A 278 -11.09 2.97 -1.67
CA LEU A 278 -11.61 1.92 -0.80
C LEU A 278 -12.94 2.33 -0.17
N LEU A 279 -13.12 3.61 0.20
CA LEU A 279 -14.39 4.15 0.68
C LEU A 279 -15.46 4.13 -0.42
N GLY A 280 -15.10 4.49 -1.65
CA GLY A 280 -15.95 4.37 -2.83
C GLY A 280 -16.42 2.93 -3.06
N GLU A 281 -15.51 1.96 -3.01
CA GLU A 281 -15.83 0.53 -3.09
C GLU A 281 -16.76 0.08 -1.97
N ALA A 282 -16.48 0.44 -0.72
CA ALA A 282 -17.35 0.10 0.41
C ALA A 282 -18.77 0.65 0.22
N TYR A 283 -18.91 1.87 -0.30
CA TYR A 283 -20.22 2.44 -0.65
C TYR A 283 -20.91 1.73 -1.82
N LEU A 284 -20.19 1.24 -2.84
CA LEU A 284 -20.80 0.44 -3.91
C LEU A 284 -21.36 -0.88 -3.41
N GLN A 285 -20.56 -1.62 -2.63
CA GLN A 285 -20.94 -2.95 -2.13
C GLN A 285 -22.11 -2.87 -1.13
N THR A 286 -22.27 -1.72 -0.46
CA THR A 286 -23.41 -1.40 0.41
C THR A 286 -24.56 -0.68 -0.32
N LYS A 287 -24.55 -0.70 -1.67
CA LYS A 287 -25.58 -0.13 -2.57
C LYS A 287 -25.79 1.39 -2.48
N LYS A 288 -24.88 2.12 -1.84
CA LYS A 288 -24.88 3.59 -1.68
C LYS A 288 -24.17 4.28 -2.86
N GLY A 289 -24.57 3.92 -4.08
CA GLY A 289 -23.87 4.28 -5.32
C GLY A 289 -23.65 5.78 -5.56
N SER A 290 -24.58 6.63 -5.12
CA SER A 290 -24.45 8.09 -5.21
C SER A 290 -23.29 8.64 -4.39
N LYS A 291 -23.00 8.07 -3.20
CA LYS A 291 -21.82 8.42 -2.41
C LYS A 291 -20.53 7.92 -3.06
N ALA A 292 -20.56 6.69 -3.58
CA ALA A 292 -19.39 6.06 -4.19
C ALA A 292 -18.83 6.85 -5.37
N VAL A 293 -19.68 7.40 -6.25
CA VAL A 293 -19.24 8.18 -7.42
C VAL A 293 -18.38 9.39 -7.02
N GLY A 294 -18.70 10.06 -5.91
CA GLY A 294 -17.90 11.18 -5.39
C GLY A 294 -16.47 10.76 -5.00
N TYR A 295 -16.35 9.74 -4.14
CA TYR A 295 -15.05 9.27 -3.67
C TYR A 295 -14.22 8.56 -4.76
N LEU A 296 -14.87 7.82 -5.67
CA LEU A 296 -14.19 7.25 -6.84
C LEU A 296 -13.72 8.35 -7.81
N GLY A 297 -14.51 9.40 -8.01
CA GLY A 297 -14.12 10.59 -8.78
C GLY A 297 -12.88 11.28 -8.20
N GLU A 298 -12.84 11.45 -6.88
CA GLU A 298 -11.68 12.03 -6.20
C GLU A 298 -10.44 11.11 -6.28
N ALA A 299 -10.61 9.79 -6.10
CA ALA A 299 -9.51 8.83 -6.28
C ALA A 299 -8.94 8.86 -7.72
N ALA A 300 -9.80 8.96 -8.73
CA ALA A 300 -9.42 9.09 -10.13
C ALA A 300 -8.65 10.41 -10.38
N ARG A 301 -9.14 11.54 -9.84
CA ARG A 301 -8.48 12.85 -9.88
C ARG A 301 -7.10 12.84 -9.20
N LEU A 302 -6.96 12.11 -8.09
CA LEU A 302 -5.71 11.87 -7.37
C LEU A 302 -4.79 10.84 -8.06
N GLY A 303 -5.23 10.25 -9.17
CA GLY A 303 -4.39 9.47 -10.08
C GLY A 303 -4.61 7.96 -10.07
N ARG A 304 -5.52 7.40 -9.26
CA ARG A 304 -5.83 5.95 -9.27
C ARG A 304 -6.49 5.56 -10.59
N ALA A 305 -5.81 4.73 -11.38
CA ALA A 305 -6.31 4.30 -12.70
C ALA A 305 -7.56 3.43 -12.59
N ASP A 306 -7.55 2.49 -11.66
CA ASP A 306 -8.64 1.58 -11.32
C ASP A 306 -9.94 2.30 -10.88
N ALA A 307 -9.83 3.52 -10.32
CA ALA A 307 -11.00 4.36 -10.05
C ALA A 307 -11.75 4.74 -11.34
N HIS A 308 -11.03 5.09 -12.42
CA HIS A 308 -11.65 5.35 -13.74
C HIS A 308 -12.35 4.10 -14.28
N LEU A 309 -11.71 2.92 -14.22
CA LEU A 309 -12.33 1.65 -14.65
C LEU A 309 -13.63 1.38 -13.89
N ARG A 310 -13.67 1.74 -12.60
CA ARG A 310 -14.86 1.56 -11.76
C ARG A 310 -15.96 2.55 -12.11
N LEU A 311 -15.63 3.83 -12.25
CA LEU A 311 -16.56 4.89 -12.70
C LEU A 311 -17.14 4.56 -14.07
N ALA A 312 -16.32 4.12 -15.02
CA ALA A 312 -16.76 3.68 -16.34
C ALA A 312 -17.82 2.57 -16.26
N THR A 313 -17.55 1.57 -15.42
CA THR A 313 -18.47 0.45 -15.16
C THR A 313 -19.81 0.93 -14.58
N LEU A 314 -19.78 1.88 -13.63
CA LEU A 314 -20.98 2.48 -13.04
C LEU A 314 -21.79 3.30 -14.04
N TYR A 315 -21.13 4.17 -14.81
CA TYR A 315 -21.79 4.97 -15.83
C TYR A 315 -22.40 4.11 -16.93
N ASN A 316 -21.73 3.03 -17.34
CA ASN A 316 -22.28 2.07 -18.30
C ASN A 316 -23.53 1.36 -17.74
N ALA A 317 -23.48 0.91 -16.48
CA ALA A 317 -24.64 0.31 -15.80
C ALA A 317 -25.81 1.30 -15.63
N ALA A 318 -25.53 2.60 -15.50
CA ALA A 318 -26.52 3.68 -15.47
C ALA A 318 -26.96 4.16 -16.87
N GLY A 319 -26.52 3.52 -17.95
CA GLY A 319 -26.84 3.91 -19.34
C GLY A 319 -26.12 5.17 -19.85
N MET A 320 -25.26 5.79 -19.04
CA MET A 320 -24.49 7.00 -19.36
C MET A 320 -23.25 6.65 -20.20
N LYS A 321 -23.46 6.03 -21.37
CA LYS A 321 -22.39 5.42 -22.18
C LYS A 321 -21.28 6.41 -22.59
N ASP A 322 -21.64 7.65 -22.91
CA ASP A 322 -20.69 8.72 -23.26
C ASP A 322 -19.70 9.00 -22.12
N ARG A 323 -20.19 9.03 -20.87
CA ARG A 323 -19.36 9.19 -19.67
C ARG A 323 -18.53 7.94 -19.41
N ALA A 324 -19.10 6.76 -19.63
CA ALA A 324 -18.36 5.50 -19.49
C ALA A 324 -17.18 5.42 -20.47
N ALA A 325 -17.38 5.84 -21.73
CA ALA A 325 -16.32 5.91 -22.74
C ALA A 325 -15.20 6.87 -22.32
N ALA A 326 -15.52 8.05 -21.81
CA ALA A 326 -14.52 9.00 -21.31
C ALA A 326 -13.68 8.41 -20.16
N GLU A 327 -14.30 7.72 -19.21
CA GLU A 327 -13.59 7.08 -18.10
C GLU A 327 -12.74 5.88 -18.56
N TYR A 328 -13.23 5.05 -19.51
CA TYR A 328 -12.42 3.97 -20.10
C TYR A 328 -11.19 4.51 -20.83
N GLU A 329 -11.30 5.66 -21.53
CA GLU A 329 -10.16 6.32 -22.18
C GLU A 329 -9.12 6.80 -21.14
N GLN A 330 -9.56 7.41 -20.05
CA GLN A 330 -8.68 7.81 -18.94
C GLN A 330 -8.01 6.60 -18.28
N PHE A 331 -8.72 5.47 -18.13
CA PHE A 331 -8.13 4.22 -17.66
C PHE A 331 -7.03 3.70 -18.60
N LEU A 332 -7.33 3.58 -19.90
CA LEU A 332 -6.37 3.07 -20.89
C LEU A 332 -5.15 3.97 -21.06
N SER A 333 -5.29 5.30 -20.92
CA SER A 333 -4.13 6.22 -20.94
C SER A 333 -3.12 5.94 -19.81
N LYS A 334 -3.61 5.47 -18.65
CA LYS A 334 -2.80 5.11 -17.48
C LYS A 334 -2.38 3.63 -17.46
N LYS A 335 -3.11 2.76 -18.16
CA LYS A 335 -2.89 1.30 -18.24
C LYS A 335 -2.99 0.83 -19.70
N PRO A 336 -2.01 1.20 -20.56
CA PRO A 336 -2.06 0.87 -21.98
C PRO A 336 -2.02 -0.63 -22.27
N ASP A 337 -1.38 -1.43 -21.41
CA ASP A 337 -1.19 -2.88 -21.60
C ASP A 337 -2.30 -3.73 -20.96
N HIS A 338 -3.46 -3.15 -20.67
CA HIS A 338 -4.57 -3.87 -20.03
C HIS A 338 -5.10 -5.02 -20.93
N PRO A 339 -5.34 -6.24 -20.42
CA PRO A 339 -5.74 -7.38 -21.25
C PRO A 339 -6.99 -7.14 -22.11
N ASP A 340 -7.96 -6.39 -21.59
CA ASP A 340 -9.21 -6.05 -22.30
C ASP A 340 -9.10 -4.79 -23.20
N ARG A 341 -7.89 -4.24 -23.42
CA ARG A 341 -7.68 -2.97 -24.16
C ARG A 341 -8.53 -2.87 -25.43
N LYS A 342 -8.46 -3.87 -26.33
CA LYS A 342 -9.19 -3.87 -27.61
C LYS A 342 -10.72 -3.78 -27.43
N LYS A 343 -11.27 -4.40 -26.38
CA LYS A 343 -12.71 -4.34 -26.07
C LYS A 343 -13.10 -2.93 -25.59
N LEU A 344 -12.25 -2.34 -24.73
CA LEU A 344 -12.45 -1.00 -24.22
C LEU A 344 -12.30 0.06 -25.33
N GLU A 345 -11.30 -0.06 -26.21
CA GLU A 345 -11.14 0.80 -27.39
C GLU A 345 -12.36 0.73 -28.33
N GLN A 346 -12.89 -0.46 -28.59
CA GLN A 346 -14.12 -0.63 -29.38
C GLN A 346 -15.32 0.03 -28.69
N TYR A 347 -15.51 -0.18 -27.37
CA TYR A 347 -16.57 0.49 -26.61
C TYR A 347 -16.43 2.01 -26.68
N ILE A 348 -15.23 2.56 -26.53
CA ILE A 348 -14.96 4.00 -26.62
C ILE A 348 -15.36 4.51 -28.01
N LYS A 349 -14.94 3.82 -29.08
CA LYS A 349 -15.27 4.19 -30.46
C LYS A 349 -16.79 4.19 -30.75
N GLU A 350 -17.53 3.25 -30.16
CA GLU A 350 -18.98 3.12 -30.35
C GLU A 350 -19.81 4.13 -29.54
N ASN A 351 -19.26 4.65 -28.44
CA ASN A 351 -20.06 5.37 -27.43
C ASN A 351 -19.52 6.76 -27.05
N LYS A 352 -18.34 7.17 -27.51
CA LYS A 352 -17.83 8.53 -27.35
C LYS A 352 -18.47 9.45 -28.40
N LYS A 353 -19.12 10.52 -27.95
CA LYS A 353 -19.70 11.58 -28.79
C LYS A 353 -18.80 12.83 -28.79
#